data_AF-A0A9P9BS47-F1
#
_entry.id   AF-A0A9P9BS47-F1
#
_cell.length_a   1.000
_cell.length_b   1.000
_cell.length_c   1.000
_cell.angle_alpha   90.00
_cell.angle_beta   90.00
_cell.angle_gamma   90.00
#
_symmetry.space_group_name_H-M   'P 1'
#
loop_
_entity.id
_entity.type
_entity.pdbx_description
1 polymer ?
#
loop_
_entity_poly.entity_id
_entity_poly.type
_entity_poly.pdbx_seq_one_letter_code
_entity_poly.pdbx_strand_id
1 'polypeptide(L)'
;MATTDARAAAAAMPNPAPLSSASTSSSPALSGHAHNDSVAGAPLANGHHHHHHHHHHSHSSVHELRHPPTPPVTAMAQNAAAGAASKKAKAKKAFDSSEASKLVAARISQLEVDTAAEKEQEAEIDREVRKANRELNHQMNKMSDLDKIELLTKRSSELFANMKRLERDNIKNKKRADQLQKEKDTSRTDLSKQIGLKEKLEKLCRELQKENNKLKNEHRALNDTHDRLKTSSDDRFRKVLETLEGYQEEKDNPRKQVVYMKAEELFKARFKSLIDQYELRELHFHSAMRTKEIEVQWNMARYEQQKKTAEADAARARQLNSQVLTFTKTETELRNQLNVYVEKFKQVRRALAPEIVRQALTFHEVEDTLNNSNDLFLTFRKEMEDMSRKTKRLEKENEAYKRKNEKLNQNILKLADERTRLLKELGDLRKKTEKLTSIINQMQQQGRGIPQGMQGMLDSCAVESHPDDVEHHHDLGDVEDEGSTYGEEDYDEDDPLSDDVGDYDDDTEEEVLQPYQHALPQIAANTPTTFGPERPPPATNGHR
;
A
#
# COMPACT_ATOMS: atom_id res chain seq x y z
N MET A 1 25.30 -68.74 -64.46
CA MET A 1 24.15 -67.82 -64.27
C MET A 1 24.65 -66.74 -63.32
N ALA A 2 25.27 -65.68 -63.86
CA ALA A 2 24.63 -64.42 -64.27
C ALA A 2 24.50 -63.48 -63.04
N THR A 3 25.46 -62.56 -62.82
CA THR A 3 25.48 -61.12 -63.22
C THR A 3 24.65 -60.27 -62.24
N THR A 4 25.04 -59.14 -61.64
CA THR A 4 25.79 -57.93 -62.06
C THR A 4 26.24 -57.17 -60.79
N ASP A 5 27.46 -56.68 -60.62
CA ASP A 5 28.06 -55.43 -61.16
C ASP A 5 27.46 -54.12 -60.59
N ALA A 6 28.22 -53.38 -59.76
CA ALA A 6 28.11 -51.92 -59.57
C ALA A 6 29.32 -51.37 -58.79
N ARG A 7 29.72 -50.15 -59.14
CA ARG A 7 31.07 -49.59 -59.12
C ARG A 7 31.16 -48.38 -58.19
N ALA A 8 32.31 -48.26 -57.52
CA ALA A 8 33.03 -47.10 -56.99
C ALA A 8 32.30 -45.79 -56.62
N ALA A 9 32.57 -45.29 -55.40
CA ALA A 9 32.74 -43.87 -55.12
C ALA A 9 33.79 -43.68 -54.00
N ALA A 10 34.90 -43.03 -54.36
CA ALA A 10 35.97 -42.62 -53.47
C ALA A 10 35.65 -41.23 -52.90
N ALA A 11 35.77 -41.06 -51.59
CA ALA A 11 35.76 -39.75 -50.93
C ALA A 11 36.92 -39.66 -49.94
N ALA A 12 37.68 -38.57 -50.08
CA ALA A 12 38.97 -38.30 -49.47
C ALA A 12 38.91 -38.08 -47.95
N MET A 13 39.94 -38.56 -47.24
CA MET A 13 40.30 -38.10 -45.90
C MET A 13 41.61 -37.30 -45.97
N PRO A 14 41.76 -36.21 -45.20
CA PRO A 14 42.93 -35.35 -45.27
C PRO A 14 44.09 -35.91 -44.44
N ASN A 15 45.28 -35.75 -44.99
CA ASN A 15 46.58 -36.17 -44.49
C ASN A 15 47.13 -35.11 -43.51
N PRO A 16 47.64 -35.44 -42.30
CA PRO A 16 48.33 -34.48 -41.46
C PRO A 16 49.82 -34.35 -41.86
N ALA A 17 50.26 -33.12 -42.07
CA ALA A 17 51.65 -32.75 -42.37
C ALA A 17 52.57 -32.87 -41.14
N PRO A 18 53.89 -33.06 -41.32
CA PRO A 18 54.84 -33.27 -40.24
C PRO A 18 55.40 -31.93 -39.72
N LEU A 19 55.52 -31.78 -38.39
CA LEU A 19 56.27 -30.69 -37.79
C LEU A 19 57.54 -31.23 -37.12
N SER A 20 58.65 -30.72 -37.65
CA SER A 20 60.04 -30.98 -37.32
C SER A 20 60.43 -30.40 -35.96
N SER A 21 61.20 -31.19 -35.22
CA SER A 21 62.02 -30.80 -34.08
C SER A 21 63.19 -29.90 -34.50
N ALA A 22 63.39 -28.77 -33.83
CA ALA A 22 64.69 -28.11 -33.74
C ALA A 22 64.80 -27.36 -32.40
N SER A 23 65.73 -27.84 -31.58
CA SER A 23 66.29 -27.18 -30.41
C SER A 23 67.41 -26.24 -30.82
N THR A 24 67.44 -24.99 -30.34
CA THR A 24 68.68 -24.27 -30.06
C THR A 24 68.46 -23.17 -29.03
N SER A 25 69.28 -23.24 -27.98
CA SER A 25 69.62 -22.21 -27.00
C SER A 25 70.19 -20.93 -27.63
N SER A 26 69.87 -19.77 -27.05
CA SER A 26 70.87 -18.75 -26.68
C SER A 26 70.20 -17.52 -26.04
N SER A 27 70.65 -17.17 -24.84
CA SER A 27 70.46 -15.87 -24.22
C SER A 27 71.22 -14.78 -25.00
N PRO A 28 70.89 -13.50 -24.78
CA PRO A 28 71.93 -12.49 -24.70
C PRO A 28 71.94 -11.79 -23.34
N ALA A 29 73.16 -11.44 -22.96
CA ALA A 29 73.56 -10.85 -21.70
C ALA A 29 73.34 -9.33 -21.66
N LEU A 30 73.40 -8.84 -20.42
CA LEU A 30 73.55 -7.45 -19.98
C LEU A 30 74.77 -6.73 -20.59
N SER A 31 74.59 -5.47 -20.94
CA SER A 31 75.50 -4.31 -20.80
C SER A 31 74.86 -3.13 -21.56
N GLY A 32 74.82 -1.87 -21.15
CA GLY A 32 75.43 -1.13 -20.05
C GLY A 32 74.92 0.32 -20.11
N HIS A 33 75.15 1.07 -19.02
CA HIS A 33 74.79 2.47 -18.81
C HIS A 33 75.29 3.46 -19.87
N ALA A 34 74.51 4.52 -20.12
CA ALA A 34 75.01 5.90 -20.16
C ALA A 34 73.87 6.92 -19.88
N HIS A 35 74.21 7.88 -19.03
CA HIS A 35 73.45 9.05 -18.58
C HIS A 35 73.23 10.09 -19.69
N ASN A 36 72.16 10.90 -19.62
CA ASN A 36 72.30 12.32 -19.28
C ASN A 36 70.98 13.03 -18.89
N ASP A 37 71.16 14.06 -18.08
CA ASP A 37 70.21 14.91 -17.35
C ASP A 37 69.23 15.76 -18.18
N SER A 38 68.06 16.09 -17.59
CA SER A 38 67.78 17.46 -17.10
C SER A 38 66.32 17.69 -16.64
N VAL A 39 66.19 17.90 -15.32
CA VAL A 39 65.62 19.08 -14.62
C VAL A 39 64.18 19.58 -14.90
N ALA A 40 63.56 19.97 -13.77
CA ALA A 40 62.37 20.80 -13.52
C ALA A 40 61.04 20.03 -13.45
N GLY A 41 60.27 20.03 -12.36
CA GLY A 41 60.24 20.91 -11.21
C GLY A 41 58.76 21.08 -10.83
N ALA A 42 58.35 20.48 -9.72
CA ALA A 42 57.06 20.77 -9.08
C ALA A 42 57.06 22.24 -8.57
N PRO A 43 55.92 22.88 -8.26
CA PRO A 43 55.19 22.50 -7.04
C PRO A 43 53.66 22.68 -7.05
N LEU A 44 53.07 22.05 -6.03
CA LEU A 44 51.70 22.16 -5.55
C LEU A 44 51.41 23.55 -4.95
N ALA A 45 50.16 24.03 -5.09
CA ALA A 45 49.60 25.11 -4.26
C ALA A 45 48.08 24.92 -4.02
N ASN A 46 47.76 24.52 -2.80
CA ASN A 46 46.84 25.12 -1.83
C ASN A 46 45.48 25.75 -2.24
N GLY A 47 44.41 25.21 -1.64
CA GLY A 47 43.45 25.97 -0.82
C GLY A 47 42.17 26.52 -1.47
N HIS A 48 41.00 26.11 -0.96
CA HIS A 48 39.99 27.01 -0.34
C HIS A 48 38.80 26.17 0.18
N HIS A 49 38.71 26.00 1.50
CA HIS A 49 37.49 25.65 2.21
C HIS A 49 36.92 26.94 2.82
N HIS A 50 35.63 27.19 2.64
CA HIS A 50 34.93 28.26 3.32
C HIS A 50 34.25 27.76 4.60
N HIS A 51 34.55 28.45 5.69
CA HIS A 51 33.85 28.42 6.96
C HIS A 51 32.48 29.11 6.84
N HIS A 52 31.45 28.51 7.42
CA HIS A 52 30.44 29.28 8.13
C HIS A 52 30.23 28.69 9.52
N HIS A 53 30.48 29.54 10.52
CA HIS A 53 30.15 29.35 11.92
C HIS A 53 28.64 29.54 12.10
N HIS A 54 27.99 28.65 12.85
CA HIS A 54 27.12 29.10 13.93
C HIS A 54 27.18 28.16 15.14
N HIS A 55 27.51 28.77 16.27
CA HIS A 55 27.49 28.31 17.64
C HIS A 55 26.13 27.71 18.07
N HIS A 56 26.13 26.52 18.68
CA HIS A 56 25.96 26.25 20.13
C HIS A 56 24.56 26.50 20.72
N HIS A 57 23.88 25.42 21.15
CA HIS A 57 23.60 24.99 22.55
C HIS A 57 22.79 23.67 22.51
N SER A 58 23.39 22.52 22.87
CA SER A 58 23.38 21.85 24.20
C SER A 58 21.99 21.23 24.54
N HIS A 59 21.79 20.00 25.03
CA HIS A 59 22.59 18.99 25.71
C HIS A 59 22.04 17.58 25.37
N SER A 60 22.88 16.54 25.29
CA SER A 60 22.90 15.47 26.31
C SER A 60 23.93 14.40 25.94
N SER A 61 24.69 14.02 26.96
CA SER A 61 25.89 13.19 26.93
C SER A 61 25.53 11.72 27.11
N VAL A 62 26.00 10.83 26.22
CA VAL A 62 26.20 9.42 26.54
C VAL A 62 27.62 9.04 26.17
N HIS A 63 28.35 8.66 27.21
CA HIS A 63 29.78 8.36 27.22
C HIS A 63 29.98 6.91 26.74
N GLU A 64 30.54 6.73 25.55
CA GLU A 64 30.98 5.43 25.03
C GLU A 64 32.42 5.18 25.52
N LEU A 65 32.61 4.26 26.46
CA LEU A 65 33.91 3.87 26.99
C LEU A 65 34.56 2.83 26.07
N ARG A 66 35.54 3.30 25.30
CA ARG A 66 36.48 2.52 24.50
C ARG A 66 37.61 1.98 25.40
N HIS A 67 37.74 0.65 25.50
CA HIS A 67 38.86 0.01 26.21
C HIS A 67 40.16 0.00 25.38
N PRO A 68 41.36 0.04 26.02
CA PRO A 68 42.66 0.15 25.36
C PRO A 68 43.23 -1.21 24.88
N PRO A 69 44.23 -1.22 23.98
CA PRO A 69 44.78 -2.44 23.38
C PRO A 69 45.85 -3.09 24.28
N THR A 70 45.91 -4.41 24.30
CA THR A 70 47.00 -5.18 24.92
C THR A 70 48.04 -5.65 23.89
N PRO A 71 49.32 -5.82 24.27
CA PRO A 71 50.45 -6.00 23.35
C PRO A 71 50.74 -7.48 23.02
N PRO A 72 51.59 -7.78 22.01
CA PRO A 72 51.80 -9.13 21.49
C PRO A 72 52.82 -9.90 22.31
N VAL A 73 52.62 -11.21 22.49
CA VAL A 73 53.64 -12.11 23.06
C VAL A 73 54.02 -13.18 22.04
N THR A 74 55.33 -13.21 21.81
CA THR A 74 56.12 -14.04 20.91
C THR A 74 56.08 -15.53 21.22
N ALA A 75 56.31 -16.30 20.16
CA ALA A 75 56.48 -17.75 20.12
C ALA A 75 57.65 -18.27 20.98
N MET A 76 57.46 -19.46 21.54
CA MET A 76 58.52 -20.46 21.64
C MET A 76 57.94 -21.87 21.47
N ALA A 77 58.60 -22.62 20.58
CA ALA A 77 58.39 -24.04 20.33
C ALA A 77 59.15 -24.87 21.37
N GLN A 78 58.63 -26.05 21.72
CA GLN A 78 59.45 -27.21 22.08
C GLN A 78 58.65 -28.52 21.94
N ASN A 79 59.24 -29.47 21.22
CA ASN A 79 58.85 -30.87 21.07
C ASN A 79 59.14 -31.65 22.35
N ALA A 80 58.27 -32.60 22.71
CA ALA A 80 58.67 -33.92 23.24
C ALA A 80 57.51 -34.92 23.16
N ALA A 81 57.86 -36.14 22.76
CA ALA A 81 56.99 -37.28 22.49
C ALA A 81 56.61 -38.07 23.76
N ALA A 82 55.43 -38.71 23.75
CA ALA A 82 55.21 -40.13 24.09
C ALA A 82 53.70 -40.42 24.14
N GLY A 83 53.30 -41.55 23.56
CA GLY A 83 51.89 -41.89 23.32
C GLY A 83 51.19 -42.62 24.47
N ALA A 84 49.86 -42.69 24.36
CA ALA A 84 49.04 -43.83 24.75
C ALA A 84 47.64 -43.69 24.14
N ALA A 85 47.14 -44.77 23.54
CA ALA A 85 45.83 -44.87 22.94
C ALA A 85 44.70 -44.90 23.99
N SER A 86 43.59 -44.20 23.75
CA SER A 86 42.24 -44.70 24.08
C SER A 86 41.13 -43.83 23.45
N LYS A 87 40.07 -44.52 23.04
CA LYS A 87 38.88 -44.05 22.30
C LYS A 87 38.06 -43.02 23.08
N LYS A 88 37.54 -41.97 22.41
CA LYS A 88 36.11 -41.57 22.51
C LYS A 88 35.69 -40.47 21.52
N ALA A 89 34.57 -40.75 20.87
CA ALA A 89 33.47 -39.85 20.48
C ALA A 89 33.76 -38.57 19.66
N LYS A 90 33.21 -38.61 18.44
CA LYS A 90 32.91 -37.49 17.54
C LYS A 90 31.96 -36.50 18.24
N ALA A 91 32.50 -35.48 18.91
CA ALA A 91 31.72 -34.34 19.36
C ALA A 91 31.44 -33.42 18.17
N LYS A 92 30.19 -33.42 17.69
CA LYS A 92 29.63 -32.22 17.06
C LYS A 92 29.81 -31.09 18.06
N LYS A 93 30.46 -30.00 17.64
CA LYS A 93 30.53 -28.74 18.39
C LYS A 93 29.08 -28.32 18.67
N ALA A 94 28.57 -28.63 19.85
CA ALA A 94 27.29 -28.14 20.31
C ALA A 94 27.44 -26.62 20.43
N PHE A 95 26.56 -25.88 19.77
CA PHE A 95 26.34 -24.48 20.11
C PHE A 95 26.04 -24.46 21.61
N ASP A 96 26.90 -23.77 22.37
CA ASP A 96 26.97 -23.95 23.82
C ASP A 96 25.65 -23.49 24.43
N SER A 97 24.95 -24.37 25.16
CA SER A 97 23.68 -24.03 25.85
C SER A 97 23.86 -22.84 26.79
N SER A 98 25.11 -22.62 27.26
CA SER A 98 25.52 -21.44 28.02
C SER A 98 25.45 -20.13 27.21
N GLU A 99 25.81 -20.13 25.92
CA GLU A 99 25.68 -18.93 25.07
C GLU A 99 24.22 -18.61 24.75
N ALA A 100 23.40 -19.62 24.46
CA ALA A 100 21.97 -19.44 24.26
C ALA A 100 21.31 -18.88 25.53
N SER A 101 21.67 -19.39 26.70
CA SER A 101 21.18 -18.89 28.00
C SER A 101 21.64 -17.45 28.28
N LYS A 102 22.88 -17.10 27.91
CA LYS A 102 23.40 -15.72 28.04
C LYS A 102 22.69 -14.75 27.10
N LEU A 103 22.38 -15.15 25.88
CA LEU A 103 21.60 -14.35 24.92
C LEU A 103 20.18 -14.09 25.41
N VAL A 104 19.54 -15.12 25.99
CA VAL A 104 18.21 -14.99 26.60
C VAL A 104 18.25 -14.06 27.80
N ALA A 105 19.23 -14.22 28.70
CA ALA A 105 19.41 -13.33 29.86
C ALA A 105 19.68 -11.87 29.44
N ALA A 106 20.52 -11.65 28.42
CA ALA A 106 20.77 -10.32 27.86
C ALA A 106 19.50 -9.71 27.24
N ARG A 107 18.67 -10.52 26.58
CA ARG A 107 17.41 -10.03 26.00
C ARG A 107 16.37 -9.70 27.05
N ILE A 108 16.28 -10.50 28.12
CA ILE A 108 15.42 -10.22 29.28
C ILE A 108 15.85 -8.90 29.95
N SER A 109 17.15 -8.73 30.21
CA SER A 109 17.67 -7.49 30.81
C SER A 109 17.40 -6.27 29.93
N GLN A 110 17.52 -6.39 28.60
CA GLN A 110 17.17 -5.30 27.70
C GLN A 110 15.68 -4.94 27.76
N LEU A 111 14.80 -5.94 27.78
CA LEU A 111 13.34 -5.71 27.86
C LEU A 111 12.92 -5.09 29.20
N GLU A 112 13.59 -5.45 30.30
CA GLU A 112 13.35 -4.83 31.62
C GLU A 112 13.75 -3.35 31.63
N VAL A 113 14.88 -2.99 31.01
CA VAL A 113 15.32 -1.59 30.86
C VAL A 113 14.36 -0.81 29.96
N ASP A 114 13.93 -1.39 28.84
CA ASP A 114 12.98 -0.75 27.92
C ASP A 114 11.63 -0.50 28.63
N THR A 115 11.14 -1.47 29.41
CA THR A 115 9.90 -1.34 30.20
C THR A 115 10.03 -0.26 31.28
N ALA A 116 11.20 -0.17 31.94
CA ALA A 116 11.46 0.86 32.93
C ALA A 116 11.47 2.26 32.30
N ALA A 117 12.07 2.40 31.11
CA ALA A 117 12.10 3.65 30.35
C ALA A 117 10.69 4.07 29.88
N GLU A 118 9.87 3.12 29.40
CA GLU A 118 8.47 3.39 29.03
C GLU A 118 7.65 3.90 30.23
N LYS A 119 7.81 3.26 31.40
CA LYS A 119 7.14 3.67 32.62
C LYS A 119 7.58 5.05 33.12
N GLU A 120 8.85 5.39 32.95
CA GLU A 120 9.36 6.72 33.26
C GLU A 120 8.80 7.79 32.31
N GLN A 121 8.73 7.49 31.00
CA GLN A 121 8.11 8.37 30.02
C GLN A 121 6.62 8.61 30.30
N GLU A 122 5.87 7.56 30.63
CA GLU A 122 4.46 7.68 30.98
C GLU A 122 4.27 8.55 32.23
N ALA A 123 5.10 8.36 33.26
CA ALA A 123 5.07 9.17 34.47
C ALA A 123 5.40 10.65 34.21
N GLU A 124 6.29 10.94 33.26
CA GLU A 124 6.66 12.30 32.88
C GLU A 124 5.54 13.00 32.11
N ILE A 125 4.90 12.30 31.15
CA ILE A 125 3.70 12.79 30.46
C ILE A 125 2.60 13.14 31.47
N ASP A 126 2.39 12.28 32.46
CA ASP A 126 1.38 12.48 33.50
C ASP A 126 1.65 13.73 34.35
N ARG A 127 2.93 14.00 34.65
CA ARG A 127 3.34 15.23 35.36
C ARG A 127 3.10 16.47 34.51
N GLU A 128 3.44 16.43 33.23
CA GLU A 128 3.27 17.53 32.28
C GLU A 128 1.78 17.86 32.10
N VAL A 129 0.92 16.84 31.95
CA VAL A 129 -0.54 17.00 31.85
C VAL A 129 -1.12 17.62 33.12
N ARG A 130 -0.68 17.18 34.31
CA ARG A 130 -1.13 17.76 35.59
C ARG A 130 -0.68 19.21 35.73
N LYS A 131 0.55 19.54 35.32
CA LYS A 131 1.07 20.90 35.33
C LYS A 131 0.29 21.82 34.38
N ALA A 132 0.03 21.37 33.15
CA ALA A 132 -0.74 22.11 32.16
C ALA A 132 -2.19 22.37 32.62
N ASN A 133 -2.83 21.39 33.28
CA ASN A 133 -4.17 21.56 33.84
C ASN A 133 -4.20 22.56 35.01
N ARG A 134 -3.20 22.55 35.89
CA ARG A 134 -3.09 23.54 36.98
C ARG A 134 -2.93 24.95 36.44
N GLU A 135 -2.08 25.13 35.43
CA GLU A 135 -1.84 26.42 34.78
C GLU A 135 -3.11 26.94 34.07
N LEU A 136 -3.81 26.06 33.35
CA LEU A 136 -5.07 26.40 32.68
C LEU A 136 -6.14 26.85 33.68
N ASN A 137 -6.33 26.11 34.77
CA ASN A 137 -7.28 26.47 35.84
C ASN A 137 -6.88 27.78 36.53
N HIS A 138 -5.59 28.02 36.75
CA HIS A 138 -5.12 29.26 37.36
C HIS A 138 -5.39 30.48 36.47
N GLN A 139 -5.23 30.35 35.15
CA GLN A 139 -5.55 31.41 34.18
C GLN A 139 -7.06 31.66 34.10
N MET A 140 -7.87 30.60 34.03
CA MET A 140 -9.33 30.71 33.98
C MET A 140 -9.93 31.41 35.21
N ASN A 141 -9.39 31.16 36.40
CA ASN A 141 -9.91 31.74 37.65
C ASN A 141 -9.76 33.27 37.76
N LYS A 142 -8.99 33.91 36.87
CA LYS A 142 -8.75 35.36 36.85
C LYS A 142 -9.50 36.10 35.74
N MET A 143 -10.28 35.39 34.93
CA MET A 143 -10.93 35.91 33.73
C MET A 143 -12.46 36.01 33.92
N SER A 144 -13.11 36.88 33.14
CA SER A 144 -14.57 36.93 33.07
C SER A 144 -15.12 35.70 32.32
N ASP A 145 -16.41 35.39 32.47
CA ASP A 145 -16.99 34.19 31.84
C ASP A 145 -16.94 34.24 30.30
N LEU A 146 -17.02 35.43 29.70
CA LEU A 146 -16.85 35.61 28.25
C LEU A 146 -15.40 35.38 27.82
N ASP A 147 -14.43 35.94 28.55
CA ASP A 147 -13.00 35.76 28.25
C ASP A 147 -12.56 34.29 28.41
N LYS A 148 -13.15 33.56 29.37
CA LYS A 148 -12.92 32.11 29.54
C LYS A 148 -13.38 31.32 28.31
N ILE A 149 -14.56 31.65 27.76
CA ILE A 149 -15.11 30.98 26.59
C ILE A 149 -14.20 31.23 25.38
N GLU A 150 -13.74 32.47 25.17
CA GLU A 150 -12.85 32.80 24.06
C GLU A 150 -11.49 32.11 24.20
N LEU A 151 -10.87 32.14 25.39
CA LEU A 151 -9.61 31.46 25.64
C LEU A 151 -9.71 29.94 25.44
N LEU A 152 -10.77 29.31 25.95
CA LEU A 152 -11.00 27.87 25.79
C LEU A 152 -11.25 27.49 24.34
N THR A 153 -12.00 28.30 23.60
CA THR A 153 -12.27 28.09 22.17
C THR A 153 -10.96 28.19 21.38
N LYS A 154 -10.17 29.25 21.61
CA LYS A 154 -8.87 29.44 20.98
C LYS A 154 -7.92 28.29 21.30
N ARG A 155 -7.76 27.94 22.58
CA ARG A 155 -6.88 26.85 23.02
C ARG A 155 -7.32 25.49 22.45
N SER A 156 -8.62 25.23 22.36
CA SER A 156 -9.15 24.01 21.76
C SER A 156 -8.84 23.94 20.27
N SER A 157 -8.97 25.05 19.54
CA SER A 157 -8.62 25.14 18.12
C SER A 157 -7.11 24.93 17.88
N GLU A 158 -6.25 25.52 18.71
CA GLU A 158 -4.80 25.37 18.66
C GLU A 158 -4.36 23.93 18.98
N LEU A 159 -4.96 23.30 20.00
CA LEU A 159 -4.72 21.91 20.34
C LEU A 159 -5.13 20.97 19.20
N PHE A 160 -6.27 21.22 18.56
CA PHE A 160 -6.71 20.44 17.40
C PHE A 160 -5.77 20.59 16.21
N ALA A 161 -5.35 21.83 15.89
CA ALA A 161 -4.39 22.09 14.82
C ALA A 161 -3.02 21.43 15.10
N ASN A 162 -2.54 21.49 16.34
CA ASN A 162 -1.31 20.83 16.77
C ASN A 162 -1.42 19.30 16.70
N MET A 163 -2.55 18.72 17.11
CA MET A 163 -2.82 17.29 17.00
C MET A 163 -2.77 16.84 15.54
N LYS A 164 -3.42 17.58 14.62
CA LYS A 164 -3.38 17.31 13.18
C LYS A 164 -1.98 17.47 12.58
N ARG A 165 -1.18 18.42 13.07
CA ARG A 165 0.23 18.55 12.68
C ARG A 165 1.06 17.36 13.13
N LEU A 166 0.94 16.96 14.40
CA LEU A 166 1.62 15.79 14.96
C LEU A 166 1.21 14.49 14.28
N GLU A 167 -0.07 14.33 13.91
CA GLU A 167 -0.56 13.17 13.16
C GLU A 167 0.14 13.07 11.79
N ARG A 168 0.26 14.19 11.05
CA ARG A 168 1.01 14.25 9.78
C ARG A 168 2.49 13.96 9.95
N ASP A 169 3.13 14.52 10.97
CA ASP A 169 4.55 14.29 11.24
C ASP A 169 4.82 12.86 11.70
N ASN A 170 3.90 12.25 12.46
CA ASN A 170 3.99 10.84 12.85
C ASN A 170 3.93 9.92 11.62
N ILE A 171 3.03 10.19 10.67
CA ILE A 171 2.96 9.45 9.40
C ILE A 171 4.27 9.58 8.61
N LYS A 172 4.86 10.79 8.54
CA LYS A 172 6.16 11.01 7.88
C LYS A 172 7.30 10.26 8.60
N ASN A 173 7.33 10.32 9.92
CA ASN A 173 8.33 9.62 10.73
C ASN A 173 8.21 8.10 10.59
N LYS A 174 6.99 7.56 10.55
CA LYS A 174 6.74 6.13 10.28
C LYS A 174 7.29 5.72 8.91
N LYS A 175 6.98 6.49 7.85
CA LYS A 175 7.53 6.24 6.50
C LYS A 175 9.06 6.31 6.47
N ARG A 176 9.65 7.27 7.19
CA ARG A 176 11.12 7.39 7.31
C ARG A 176 11.73 6.22 8.05
N ALA A 177 11.09 5.73 9.12
CA ALA A 177 11.54 4.56 9.86
C ALA A 177 11.49 3.29 8.99
N ASP A 178 10.41 3.09 8.24
CA ASP A 178 10.27 1.97 7.30
C ASP A 178 11.34 2.01 6.20
N GLN A 179 11.61 3.20 5.66
CA GLN A 179 12.66 3.41 4.67
C GLN A 179 14.07 3.12 5.23
N LEU A 180 14.39 3.64 6.41
CA LEU A 180 15.67 3.36 7.08
C LEU A 180 15.83 1.88 7.42
N GLN A 181 14.75 1.20 7.81
CA GLN A 181 14.77 -0.23 8.06
C GLN A 181 15.06 -1.03 6.76
N LYS A 182 14.44 -0.64 5.64
CA LYS A 182 14.71 -1.24 4.32
C LYS A 182 16.16 -0.99 3.85
N GLU A 183 16.69 0.21 4.05
CA GLU A 183 18.09 0.55 3.74
C GLU A 183 19.08 -0.25 4.59
N LYS A 184 18.78 -0.43 5.88
CA LYS A 184 19.56 -1.28 6.79
C LYS A 184 19.58 -2.73 6.35
N ASP A 185 18.43 -3.30 5.97
CA ASP A 185 18.34 -4.69 5.49
C ASP A 185 19.04 -4.89 4.14
N THR A 186 18.98 -3.89 3.26
CA THR A 186 19.72 -3.86 1.99
C THR A 186 21.23 -3.82 2.25
N SER A 187 21.67 -2.90 3.11
CA SER A 187 23.09 -2.76 3.50
C SER A 187 23.63 -4.03 4.16
N ARG A 188 22.83 -4.70 5.01
CA ARG A 188 23.20 -5.98 5.65
C ARG A 188 23.39 -7.10 4.61
N THR A 189 22.49 -7.17 3.64
CA THR A 189 22.57 -8.11 2.51
C THR A 189 23.84 -7.87 1.69
N ASP A 190 24.13 -6.62 1.36
CA ASP A 190 25.29 -6.27 0.56
C ASP A 190 26.61 -6.48 1.30
N LEU A 191 26.67 -6.17 2.61
CA LEU A 191 27.80 -6.54 3.45
C LEU A 191 28.03 -8.05 3.46
N SER A 192 26.97 -8.85 3.55
CA SER A 192 27.07 -10.32 3.51
C SER A 192 27.63 -10.82 2.17
N LYS A 193 27.23 -10.20 1.05
CA LYS A 193 27.81 -10.49 -0.28
C LYS A 193 29.28 -10.09 -0.34
N GLN A 194 29.65 -8.91 0.17
CA GLN A 194 31.03 -8.43 0.18
C GLN A 194 31.94 -9.34 1.01
N ILE A 195 31.48 -9.81 2.17
CA ILE A 195 32.20 -10.80 2.98
C ILE A 195 32.41 -12.09 2.18
N GLY A 196 31.37 -12.61 1.53
CA GLY A 196 31.48 -13.82 0.70
C GLY A 196 32.45 -13.67 -0.49
N LEU A 197 32.49 -12.48 -1.13
CA LEU A 197 33.46 -12.18 -2.19
C LEU A 197 34.88 -12.07 -1.64
N LYS A 198 35.06 -11.42 -0.49
CA LYS A 198 36.35 -11.32 0.21
C LYS A 198 36.90 -12.71 0.55
N GLU A 199 36.09 -13.60 1.10
CA GLU A 199 36.49 -14.98 1.42
C GLU A 199 36.90 -15.77 0.17
N LYS A 200 36.18 -15.60 -0.96
CA LYS A 200 36.54 -16.23 -2.23
C LYS A 200 37.88 -15.70 -2.75
N LEU A 201 38.09 -14.38 -2.68
CA LEU A 201 39.34 -13.75 -3.11
C LEU A 201 40.51 -14.18 -2.24
N GLU A 202 40.33 -14.25 -0.91
CA GLU A 202 41.35 -14.75 0.00
C GLU A 202 41.73 -16.21 -0.28
N LYS A 203 40.74 -17.07 -0.58
CA LYS A 203 40.99 -18.46 -0.99
C LYS A 203 41.81 -18.51 -2.28
N LEU A 204 41.40 -17.74 -3.30
CA LEU A 204 42.11 -17.68 -4.58
C LEU A 204 43.55 -17.17 -4.39
N CYS A 205 43.77 -16.12 -3.59
CA CYS A 205 45.10 -15.61 -3.29
C CYS A 205 45.98 -16.64 -2.57
N ARG A 206 45.43 -17.39 -1.60
CA ARG A 206 46.16 -18.47 -0.91
C ARG A 206 46.51 -19.62 -1.85
N GLU A 207 45.60 -20.00 -2.73
CA GLU A 207 45.82 -21.06 -3.72
C GLU A 207 46.86 -20.64 -4.77
N LEU A 208 46.77 -19.41 -5.28
CA LEU A 208 47.75 -18.84 -6.20
C LEU A 208 49.15 -18.74 -5.56
N GLN A 209 49.25 -18.37 -4.28
CA GLN A 209 50.53 -18.39 -3.55
C GLN A 209 51.07 -19.81 -3.37
N LYS A 210 50.19 -20.79 -3.10
CA LYS A 210 50.58 -22.19 -2.98
C LYS A 210 51.10 -22.74 -4.30
N GLU A 211 50.43 -22.45 -5.42
CA GLU A 211 50.89 -22.84 -6.76
C GLU A 211 52.20 -22.14 -7.15
N ASN A 212 52.34 -20.84 -6.89
CA ASN A 212 53.61 -20.14 -7.14
C ASN A 212 54.77 -20.76 -6.37
N ASN A 213 54.57 -21.08 -5.09
CA ASN A 213 55.59 -21.76 -4.29
C ASN A 213 55.91 -23.16 -4.82
N LYS A 214 54.89 -23.90 -5.27
CA LYS A 214 55.05 -25.19 -5.91
C LYS A 214 55.89 -25.08 -7.19
N LEU A 215 55.53 -24.17 -8.09
CA LEU A 215 56.27 -23.91 -9.34
C LEU A 215 57.70 -23.47 -9.06
N LYS A 216 57.93 -22.59 -8.08
CA LYS A 216 59.28 -22.16 -7.69
C LYS A 216 60.14 -23.32 -7.16
N ASN A 217 59.53 -24.29 -6.48
CA ASN A 217 60.22 -25.48 -6.00
C ASN A 217 60.49 -26.49 -7.14
N GLU A 218 59.50 -26.71 -8.01
CA GLU A 218 59.66 -27.54 -9.22
C GLU A 218 60.75 -26.98 -10.13
N HIS A 219 60.77 -25.66 -10.37
CA HIS A 219 61.80 -25.00 -11.17
C HIS A 219 63.20 -25.14 -10.55
N ARG A 220 63.31 -25.04 -9.22
CA ARG A 220 64.59 -25.29 -8.53
C ARG A 220 65.03 -26.75 -8.67
N ALA A 221 64.13 -27.71 -8.47
CA ALA A 221 64.43 -29.13 -8.65
C ALA A 221 64.83 -29.47 -10.09
N LEU A 222 64.19 -28.85 -11.08
CA LEU A 222 64.55 -28.97 -12.50
C LEU A 222 65.95 -28.41 -12.78
N ASN A 223 66.29 -27.26 -12.20
CA ASN A 223 67.64 -26.69 -12.33
C ASN A 223 68.70 -27.61 -11.68
N ASP A 224 68.44 -28.09 -10.47
CA ASP A 224 69.37 -28.99 -9.76
C ASP A 224 69.59 -30.30 -10.54
N THR A 225 68.53 -30.85 -11.15
CA THR A 225 68.64 -32.06 -11.98
C THR A 225 69.38 -31.78 -13.29
N HIS A 226 69.13 -30.64 -13.94
CA HIS A 226 69.88 -30.20 -15.11
C HIS A 226 71.37 -30.04 -14.80
N ASP A 227 71.73 -29.38 -13.69
CA ASP A 227 73.13 -29.17 -13.28
C ASP A 227 73.83 -30.49 -12.93
N ARG A 228 73.13 -31.43 -12.27
CA ARG A 228 73.64 -32.79 -12.05
C ARG A 228 73.88 -33.55 -13.35
N LEU A 229 72.93 -33.49 -14.29
CA LEU A 229 73.06 -34.14 -15.60
C LEU A 229 74.21 -33.55 -16.41
N LYS A 230 74.33 -32.22 -16.42
CA LYS A 230 75.43 -31.50 -17.06
C LYS A 230 76.77 -31.93 -16.45
N THR A 231 76.92 -31.85 -15.13
CA THR A 231 78.15 -32.25 -14.43
C THR A 231 78.50 -33.71 -14.71
N SER A 232 77.52 -34.61 -14.66
CA SER A 232 77.71 -36.02 -15.00
C SER A 232 78.13 -36.21 -16.46
N SER A 233 77.60 -35.40 -17.39
CA SER A 233 78.01 -35.45 -18.79
C SER A 233 79.43 -34.92 -19.00
N ASP A 234 79.76 -33.79 -18.37
CA ASP A 234 81.10 -33.20 -18.40
C ASP A 234 82.13 -34.17 -17.81
N ASP A 235 81.79 -34.87 -16.72
CA ASP A 235 82.62 -35.92 -16.13
C ASP A 235 82.82 -37.11 -17.08
N ARG A 236 81.76 -37.56 -17.76
CA ARG A 236 81.87 -38.63 -18.78
C ARG A 236 82.76 -38.20 -19.94
N PHE A 237 82.59 -36.98 -20.45
CA PHE A 237 83.44 -36.45 -21.51
C PHE A 237 84.89 -36.30 -21.06
N ARG A 238 85.13 -35.78 -19.86
CA ARG A 238 86.47 -35.71 -19.27
C ARG A 238 87.12 -37.09 -19.20
N LYS A 239 86.39 -38.10 -18.75
CA LYS A 239 86.88 -39.48 -18.67
C LYS A 239 87.18 -40.09 -20.06
N VAL A 240 86.36 -39.79 -21.06
CA VAL A 240 86.62 -40.20 -22.45
C VAL A 240 87.87 -39.51 -23.00
N LEU A 241 88.03 -38.21 -22.76
CA LEU A 241 89.22 -37.46 -23.14
C LEU A 241 90.47 -38.01 -22.45
N GLU A 242 90.42 -38.27 -21.15
CA GLU A 242 91.52 -38.91 -20.39
C GLU A 242 91.86 -40.30 -20.95
N THR A 243 90.85 -41.08 -21.35
CA THR A 243 91.08 -42.39 -21.98
C THR A 243 91.72 -42.23 -23.38
N LEU A 244 91.27 -41.27 -24.18
CA LEU A 244 91.85 -40.96 -25.50
C LEU A 244 93.27 -40.44 -25.38
N GLU A 245 93.54 -39.60 -24.38
CA GLU A 245 94.86 -39.09 -24.04
C GLU A 245 95.77 -40.24 -23.61
N GLY A 246 95.27 -41.20 -22.81
CA GLY A 246 95.96 -42.45 -22.50
C GLY A 246 96.22 -43.33 -23.73
N TYR A 247 95.27 -43.45 -24.66
CA TYR A 247 95.50 -44.15 -25.95
C TYR A 247 96.52 -43.43 -26.82
N GLN A 248 96.51 -42.10 -26.83
CA GLN A 248 97.45 -41.27 -27.57
C GLN A 248 98.85 -41.38 -26.96
N GLU A 249 98.96 -41.39 -25.63
CA GLU A 249 100.21 -41.65 -24.90
C GLU A 249 100.71 -43.08 -25.13
N GLU A 250 99.82 -44.07 -25.19
CA GLU A 250 100.18 -45.45 -25.55
C GLU A 250 100.55 -45.60 -27.03
N LYS A 251 99.99 -44.79 -27.94
CA LYS A 251 100.38 -44.73 -29.35
C LYS A 251 101.72 -44.01 -29.55
N ASP A 252 101.94 -42.91 -28.83
CA ASP A 252 103.16 -42.10 -28.88
C ASP A 252 104.31 -42.79 -28.12
N ASN A 253 103.99 -43.61 -27.12
CA ASN A 253 104.91 -44.49 -26.40
C ASN A 253 104.45 -45.97 -26.46
N PRO A 254 104.56 -46.60 -27.65
CA PRO A 254 104.03 -47.95 -27.89
C PRO A 254 104.78 -48.98 -27.07
N ARG A 255 104.14 -49.44 -25.98
CA ARG A 255 104.45 -50.74 -25.40
C ARG A 255 104.04 -51.76 -26.45
N LYS A 256 105.01 -52.44 -27.06
CA LYS A 256 104.75 -53.55 -28.00
C LYS A 256 104.01 -54.68 -27.27
N GLN A 257 102.69 -54.56 -27.14
CA GLN A 257 101.81 -55.67 -26.85
C GLN A 257 101.12 -56.06 -28.15
N VAL A 258 101.71 -57.03 -28.82
CA VAL A 258 101.10 -57.68 -29.97
C VAL A 258 99.97 -58.54 -29.42
N VAL A 259 98.78 -57.96 -29.27
CA VAL A 259 97.58 -58.72 -28.94
C VAL A 259 97.09 -59.38 -30.22
N TYR A 260 97.49 -60.63 -30.42
CA TYR A 260 96.77 -61.55 -31.28
C TYR A 260 95.42 -61.86 -30.61
N MET A 261 94.43 -60.98 -30.81
CA MET A 261 93.03 -61.29 -30.50
C MET A 261 92.66 -62.50 -31.36
N LYS A 262 92.51 -63.66 -30.73
CA LYS A 262 92.04 -64.85 -31.43
C LYS A 262 90.60 -64.57 -31.88
N ALA A 263 90.21 -65.06 -33.06
CA ALA A 263 88.87 -64.84 -33.61
C ALA A 263 87.73 -65.17 -32.60
N GLU A 264 87.97 -66.09 -31.65
CA GLU A 264 87.08 -66.40 -30.53
C GLU A 264 86.78 -65.22 -29.60
N GLU A 265 87.74 -64.34 -29.30
CA GLU A 265 87.54 -63.22 -28.38
C GLU A 265 86.69 -62.11 -29.02
N LEU A 266 86.86 -61.87 -30.32
CA LEU A 266 85.99 -61.00 -31.11
C LEU A 266 84.55 -61.54 -31.15
N PHE A 267 84.39 -62.85 -31.32
CA PHE A 267 83.09 -63.50 -31.30
C PHE A 267 82.41 -63.39 -29.92
N LYS A 268 83.16 -63.62 -28.83
CA LYS A 268 82.65 -63.44 -27.46
C LYS A 268 82.20 -62.01 -27.19
N ALA A 269 83.00 -61.02 -27.61
CA ALA A 269 82.64 -59.60 -27.45
C ALA A 269 81.38 -59.23 -28.25
N ARG A 270 81.25 -59.74 -29.49
CA ARG A 270 80.05 -59.54 -30.33
C ARG A 270 78.82 -60.19 -29.73
N PHE A 271 78.90 -61.43 -29.26
CA PHE A 271 77.77 -62.11 -28.60
C PHE A 271 77.38 -61.43 -27.30
N LYS A 272 78.35 -61.01 -26.48
CA LYS A 272 78.07 -60.24 -25.27
C LYS A 272 77.36 -58.92 -25.59
N SER A 273 77.85 -58.16 -26.56
CA SER A 273 77.19 -56.92 -26.99
C SER A 273 75.78 -57.17 -27.49
N LEU A 274 75.53 -58.28 -28.18
CA LEU A 274 74.19 -58.65 -28.63
C LEU A 274 73.28 -58.95 -27.44
N ILE A 275 73.74 -59.73 -26.46
CA ILE A 275 72.98 -60.03 -25.23
C ILE A 275 72.65 -58.74 -24.48
N ASP A 276 73.64 -57.89 -24.23
CA ASP A 276 73.47 -56.62 -23.51
C ASP A 276 72.45 -55.70 -24.23
N GLN A 277 72.41 -55.70 -25.57
CA GLN A 277 71.40 -54.95 -26.35
C GLN A 277 69.98 -55.50 -26.16
N TYR A 278 69.82 -56.83 -26.09
CA TYR A 278 68.52 -57.46 -25.85
C TYR A 278 68.02 -57.19 -24.44
N GLU A 279 68.89 -57.30 -23.43
CA GLU A 279 68.58 -56.96 -22.04
C GLU A 279 68.16 -55.49 -21.88
N LEU A 280 68.89 -54.57 -22.53
CA LEU A 280 68.55 -53.15 -22.50
C LEU A 280 67.19 -52.87 -23.16
N ARG A 281 66.90 -53.54 -24.27
CA ARG A 281 65.60 -53.44 -24.96
C ARG A 281 64.47 -53.99 -24.08
N GLU A 282 64.68 -55.10 -23.39
CA GLU A 282 63.70 -55.69 -22.47
C GLU A 282 63.43 -54.78 -21.27
N LEU A 283 64.47 -54.15 -20.71
CA LEU A 283 64.32 -53.15 -19.65
C LEU A 283 63.53 -51.92 -20.13
N HIS A 284 63.79 -51.46 -21.36
CA HIS A 284 63.02 -50.36 -21.96
C HIS A 284 61.54 -50.73 -22.11
N PHE A 285 61.22 -51.95 -22.58
CA PHE A 285 59.83 -52.41 -22.65
C PHE A 285 59.15 -52.50 -21.28
N HIS A 286 59.85 -52.99 -20.25
CA HIS A 286 59.33 -53.00 -18.89
C HIS A 286 59.04 -51.58 -18.36
N SER A 287 59.95 -50.64 -18.60
CA SER A 287 59.75 -49.24 -18.22
C SER A 287 58.55 -48.63 -18.95
N ALA A 288 58.42 -48.85 -20.26
CA ALA A 288 57.32 -48.35 -21.06
C ALA A 288 55.97 -48.94 -20.61
N MET A 289 55.92 -50.25 -20.29
CA MET A 289 54.72 -50.89 -19.75
C MET A 289 54.31 -50.30 -18.40
N ARG A 290 55.27 -50.10 -17.50
CA ARG A 290 55.00 -49.46 -16.20
C ARG A 290 54.43 -48.05 -16.37
N THR A 291 54.94 -47.26 -17.30
CA THR A 291 54.37 -45.93 -17.61
C THR A 291 52.93 -46.05 -18.10
N LYS A 292 52.63 -46.99 -18.99
CA LYS A 292 51.26 -47.22 -19.50
C LYS A 292 50.30 -47.69 -18.40
N GLU A 293 50.73 -48.56 -17.50
CA GLU A 293 49.92 -48.99 -16.35
C GLU A 293 49.57 -47.83 -15.43
N ILE A 294 50.53 -46.94 -15.15
CA ILE A 294 50.28 -45.74 -14.33
C ILE A 294 49.33 -44.76 -15.05
N GLU A 295 49.49 -44.56 -16.36
CA GLU A 295 48.56 -43.74 -17.16
C GLU A 295 47.13 -44.29 -17.10
N VAL A 296 46.95 -45.60 -17.21
CA VAL A 296 45.64 -46.24 -17.10
C VAL A 296 45.06 -46.04 -15.70
N GLN A 297 45.84 -46.27 -14.64
CA GLN A 297 45.41 -46.07 -13.26
C GLN A 297 45.01 -44.61 -13.00
N TRP A 298 45.78 -43.65 -13.51
CA TRP A 298 45.47 -42.23 -13.37
C TRP A 298 44.15 -41.86 -14.06
N ASN A 299 43.95 -42.31 -15.30
CA ASN A 299 42.71 -42.05 -16.03
C ASN A 299 41.51 -42.70 -15.33
N MET A 300 41.67 -43.91 -14.81
CA MET A 300 40.63 -44.62 -14.07
C MET A 300 40.26 -43.89 -12.77
N ALA A 301 41.25 -43.45 -11.99
CA ALA A 301 41.03 -42.66 -10.78
C ALA A 301 40.36 -41.31 -11.08
N ARG A 302 40.76 -40.64 -12.16
CA ARG A 302 40.15 -39.38 -12.62
C ARG A 302 38.70 -39.59 -13.04
N TYR A 303 38.40 -40.66 -13.78
CA TYR A 303 37.03 -41.03 -14.16
C TYR A 303 36.17 -41.30 -12.93
N GLU A 304 36.67 -42.06 -11.97
CA GLU A 304 35.95 -42.40 -10.74
C GLU A 304 35.66 -41.17 -9.88
N GLN A 305 36.60 -40.21 -9.79
CA GLN A 305 36.39 -38.92 -9.14
C GLN A 305 35.30 -38.09 -9.84
N GLN A 306 35.32 -38.04 -11.18
CA GLN A 306 34.32 -37.29 -11.94
C GLN A 306 32.94 -37.93 -11.82
N LYS A 307 32.86 -39.26 -11.90
CA LYS A 307 31.63 -40.04 -11.68
C LYS A 307 31.05 -39.76 -10.30
N LYS A 308 31.86 -39.82 -9.24
CA LYS A 308 31.43 -39.55 -7.86
C LYS A 308 30.92 -38.11 -7.68
N THR A 309 31.56 -37.15 -8.35
CA THR A 309 31.12 -35.75 -8.35
C THR A 309 29.77 -35.59 -9.04
N ALA A 310 29.59 -36.20 -10.22
CA ALA A 310 28.32 -36.19 -10.94
C ALA A 310 27.19 -36.88 -10.15
N GLU A 311 27.47 -38.00 -9.49
CA GLU A 311 26.50 -38.69 -8.62
C GLU A 311 26.10 -37.83 -7.40
N ALA A 312 27.04 -37.12 -6.79
CA ALA A 312 26.77 -36.19 -5.70
C ALA A 312 25.92 -35.00 -6.17
N ASP A 313 26.19 -34.46 -7.36
CA ASP A 313 25.39 -33.40 -7.97
C ASP A 313 23.98 -33.86 -8.30
N ALA A 314 23.83 -35.05 -8.88
CA ALA A 314 22.53 -35.66 -9.15
C ALA A 314 21.75 -35.93 -7.87
N ALA A 315 22.40 -36.34 -6.78
CA ALA A 315 21.78 -36.50 -5.47
C ALA A 315 21.28 -35.16 -4.91
N ARG A 316 22.10 -34.11 -4.98
CA ARG A 316 21.70 -32.74 -4.57
C ARG A 316 20.53 -32.22 -5.39
N ALA A 317 20.56 -32.41 -6.71
CA ALA A 317 19.48 -32.01 -7.61
C ALA A 317 18.16 -32.72 -7.25
N ARG A 318 18.19 -34.04 -6.99
CA ARG A 318 17.01 -34.80 -6.54
C ARG A 318 16.47 -34.29 -5.20
N GLN A 319 17.34 -33.97 -4.25
CA GLN A 319 16.93 -33.42 -2.95
C GLN A 319 16.28 -32.05 -3.10
N LEU A 320 16.85 -31.18 -3.93
CA LEU A 320 16.27 -29.86 -4.23
C LEU A 320 14.92 -29.99 -4.93
N ASN A 321 14.79 -30.87 -5.92
CA ASN A 321 13.53 -31.11 -6.62
C ASN A 321 12.44 -31.62 -5.66
N SER A 322 12.77 -32.54 -4.75
CA SER A 322 11.86 -33.00 -3.70
C SER A 322 11.41 -31.87 -2.75
N GLN A 323 12.32 -30.96 -2.38
CA GLN A 323 11.97 -29.78 -1.59
C GLN A 323 11.03 -28.84 -2.36
N VAL A 324 11.32 -28.54 -3.63
CA VAL A 324 10.46 -27.70 -4.47
C VAL A 324 9.08 -28.31 -4.63
N LEU A 325 8.99 -29.63 -4.85
CA LEU A 325 7.71 -30.34 -4.93
C LEU A 325 6.93 -30.26 -3.61
N THR A 326 7.62 -30.38 -2.48
CA THR A 326 7.01 -30.24 -1.15
C THR A 326 6.45 -28.83 -0.95
N PHE A 327 7.23 -27.79 -1.28
CA PHE A 327 6.77 -26.40 -1.19
C PHE A 327 5.58 -26.13 -2.11
N THR A 328 5.63 -26.62 -3.35
CA THR A 328 4.53 -26.48 -4.32
C THR A 328 3.25 -27.13 -3.80
N LYS A 329 3.36 -28.31 -3.17
CA LYS A 329 2.22 -28.98 -2.54
C LYS A 329 1.66 -28.16 -1.38
N THR A 330 2.52 -27.65 -0.49
CA THR A 330 2.06 -26.82 0.64
C THR A 330 1.45 -25.50 0.19
N GLU A 331 1.98 -24.88 -0.87
CA GLU A 331 1.42 -23.66 -1.46
C GLU A 331 0.04 -23.92 -2.06
N THR A 332 -0.12 -25.03 -2.80
CA THR A 332 -1.42 -25.43 -3.36
C THR A 332 -2.45 -25.64 -2.25
N GLU A 333 -2.06 -26.30 -1.16
CA GLU A 333 -2.92 -26.50 0.00
C GLU A 333 -3.33 -25.17 0.66
N LEU A 334 -2.39 -24.24 0.86
CA LEU A 334 -2.69 -22.92 1.40
C LEU A 334 -3.62 -22.10 0.48
N ARG A 335 -3.43 -22.18 -0.85
CA ARG A 335 -4.33 -21.55 -1.82
C ARG A 335 -5.75 -22.15 -1.75
N ASN A 336 -5.86 -23.46 -1.60
CA ASN A 336 -7.14 -24.14 -1.42
C ASN A 336 -7.83 -23.69 -0.13
N GLN A 337 -7.09 -23.62 0.98
CA GLN A 337 -7.61 -23.10 2.24
C GLN A 337 -8.08 -21.66 2.12
N LEU A 338 -7.30 -20.79 1.47
CA LEU A 338 -7.69 -19.40 1.20
C LEU A 338 -9.00 -19.34 0.40
N ASN A 339 -9.12 -20.13 -0.66
CA ASN A 339 -10.35 -20.20 -1.46
C ASN A 339 -11.56 -20.65 -0.63
N VAL A 340 -11.38 -21.64 0.26
CA VAL A 340 -12.43 -22.07 1.20
C VAL A 340 -12.84 -20.94 2.14
N TYR A 341 -11.87 -20.18 2.69
CA TYR A 341 -12.19 -19.03 3.54
C TYR A 341 -12.92 -17.92 2.78
N VAL A 342 -12.49 -17.62 1.55
CA VAL A 342 -13.18 -16.65 0.68
C VAL A 342 -14.62 -17.07 0.43
N GLU A 343 -14.87 -18.34 0.14
CA GLU A 343 -16.23 -18.83 -0.11
C GLU A 343 -17.08 -18.82 1.16
N LYS A 344 -16.51 -19.17 2.32
CA LYS A 344 -17.19 -19.01 3.63
C LYS A 344 -17.57 -17.55 3.88
N PHE A 345 -16.68 -16.60 3.59
CA PHE A 345 -16.97 -15.18 3.76
C PHE A 345 -18.08 -14.70 2.82
N LYS A 346 -18.05 -15.13 1.55
CA LYS A 346 -19.15 -14.88 0.60
C LYS A 346 -20.46 -15.48 1.09
N GLN A 347 -20.43 -16.67 1.68
CA GLN A 347 -21.62 -17.31 2.25
C GLN A 347 -22.20 -16.53 3.42
N VAL A 348 -21.35 -16.06 4.34
CA VAL A 348 -21.76 -15.17 5.45
C VAL A 348 -22.37 -13.89 4.91
N ARG A 349 -21.72 -13.25 3.93
CA ARG A 349 -22.26 -12.05 3.28
C ARG A 349 -23.63 -12.32 2.63
N ARG A 350 -23.78 -13.43 1.92
CA ARG A 350 -25.04 -13.83 1.28
C ARG A 350 -26.15 -14.08 2.30
N ALA A 351 -25.81 -14.63 3.48
CA ALA A 351 -26.75 -14.85 4.56
C ALA A 351 -27.18 -13.55 5.27
N LEU A 352 -26.26 -12.59 5.46
CA LEU A 352 -26.56 -11.32 6.12
C LEU A 352 -27.26 -10.29 5.22
N ALA A 353 -26.98 -10.31 3.91
CA ALA A 353 -27.56 -9.36 2.96
C ALA A 353 -29.09 -9.20 3.05
N PRO A 354 -29.91 -10.27 3.07
CA PRO A 354 -31.36 -10.11 3.15
C PRO A 354 -31.81 -9.52 4.49
N GLU A 355 -31.14 -9.82 5.61
CA GLU A 355 -31.51 -9.24 6.91
C GLU A 355 -31.18 -7.74 6.95
N ILE A 356 -30.04 -7.34 6.39
CA ILE A 356 -29.67 -5.92 6.26
C ILE A 356 -30.70 -5.18 5.39
N VAL A 357 -31.08 -5.76 4.25
CA VAL A 357 -32.09 -5.16 3.35
C VAL A 357 -33.46 -5.09 4.05
N ARG A 358 -33.87 -6.14 4.76
CA ARG A 358 -35.12 -6.16 5.52
C ARG A 358 -35.11 -5.09 6.60
N GLN A 359 -34.02 -4.96 7.35
CA GLN A 359 -33.89 -3.93 8.38
C GLN A 359 -33.97 -2.53 7.78
N ALA A 360 -33.27 -2.28 6.66
CA ALA A 360 -33.34 -1.00 5.95
C ALA A 360 -34.76 -0.68 5.47
N LEU A 361 -35.47 -1.65 4.88
CA LEU A 361 -36.87 -1.50 4.49
C LEU A 361 -37.77 -1.18 5.70
N THR A 362 -37.61 -1.88 6.83
CA THR A 362 -38.42 -1.59 8.03
C THR A 362 -38.13 -0.20 8.61
N PHE A 363 -36.88 0.28 8.54
CA PHE A 363 -36.57 1.66 8.92
C PHE A 363 -37.26 2.66 8.01
N HIS A 364 -37.23 2.42 6.70
CA HIS A 364 -37.89 3.29 5.73
C HIS A 364 -39.42 3.31 5.94
N GLU A 365 -40.05 2.16 6.19
CA GLU A 365 -41.49 2.09 6.50
C GLU A 365 -41.87 2.86 7.78
N VAL A 366 -41.03 2.79 8.81
CA VAL A 366 -41.24 3.54 10.06
C VAL A 366 -41.05 5.04 9.83
N GLU A 367 -40.04 5.43 9.04
CA GLU A 367 -39.80 6.82 8.65
C GLU A 367 -40.98 7.38 7.83
N ASP A 368 -41.47 6.64 6.82
CA ASP A 368 -42.64 7.01 6.03
C ASP A 368 -43.90 7.16 6.90
N THR A 369 -44.11 6.23 7.83
CA THR A 369 -45.24 6.30 8.77
C THR A 369 -45.11 7.50 9.70
N LEU A 370 -43.90 7.79 10.17
CA LEU A 370 -43.63 8.94 11.02
C LEU A 370 -43.87 10.24 10.25
N ASN A 371 -43.36 10.35 9.02
CA ASN A 371 -43.55 11.52 8.16
C ASN A 371 -45.03 11.73 7.83
N ASN A 372 -45.76 10.68 7.42
CA ASN A 372 -47.19 10.76 7.17
C ASN A 372 -47.97 11.19 8.44
N SER A 373 -47.59 10.68 9.61
CA SER A 373 -48.20 11.11 10.88
C SER A 373 -47.88 12.58 11.19
N ASN A 374 -46.68 13.05 10.88
CA ASN A 374 -46.25 14.43 11.08
C ASN A 374 -47.06 15.39 10.19
N ASP A 375 -47.27 15.03 8.92
CA ASP A 375 -48.14 15.77 8.01
C ASP A 375 -49.59 15.82 8.53
N LEU A 376 -50.11 14.70 9.05
CA LEU A 376 -51.44 14.65 9.65
C LEU A 376 -51.54 15.54 10.90
N PHE A 377 -50.50 15.61 11.72
CA PHE A 377 -50.45 16.52 12.85
C PHE A 377 -50.42 17.99 12.40
N LEU A 378 -49.69 18.31 11.32
CA LEU A 378 -49.66 19.65 10.74
C LEU A 378 -51.03 20.04 10.18
N THR A 379 -51.73 19.13 9.49
CA THR A 379 -53.09 19.39 9.00
C THR A 379 -54.07 19.58 10.15
N PHE A 380 -54.03 18.74 11.19
CA PHE A 380 -54.89 18.93 12.36
C PHE A 380 -54.60 20.24 13.09
N ARG A 381 -53.32 20.63 13.21
CA ARG A 381 -52.95 21.91 13.81
C ARG A 381 -53.52 23.08 13.00
N LYS A 382 -53.38 23.03 11.68
CA LYS A 382 -53.95 24.02 10.75
C LYS A 382 -55.46 24.09 10.85
N GLU A 383 -56.15 22.95 10.84
CA GLU A 383 -57.60 22.86 10.99
C GLU A 383 -58.07 23.41 12.36
N MET A 384 -57.36 23.11 13.45
CA MET A 384 -57.64 23.67 14.76
C MET A 384 -57.47 25.19 14.80
N GLU A 385 -56.41 25.72 14.18
CA GLU A 385 -56.21 27.17 14.06
C GLU A 385 -57.31 27.84 13.23
N ASP A 386 -57.71 27.23 12.11
CA ASP A 386 -58.79 27.72 11.26
C ASP A 386 -60.14 27.68 11.96
N MET A 387 -60.41 26.61 12.71
CA MET A 387 -61.59 26.53 13.58
C MET A 387 -61.56 27.59 14.67
N SER A 388 -60.43 27.83 15.31
CA SER A 388 -60.27 28.92 16.31
C SER A 388 -60.49 30.30 15.69
N ARG A 389 -59.94 30.54 14.49
CA ARG A 389 -60.19 31.77 13.70
C ARG A 389 -61.67 31.92 13.36
N LYS A 390 -62.33 30.84 12.91
CA LYS A 390 -63.76 30.82 12.58
C LYS A 390 -64.62 31.10 13.80
N THR A 391 -64.34 30.48 14.95
CA THR A 391 -65.03 30.74 16.22
C THR A 391 -64.94 32.21 16.59
N LYS A 392 -63.74 32.82 16.54
CA LYS A 392 -63.57 34.26 16.82
C LYS A 392 -64.35 35.16 15.85
N ARG A 393 -64.44 34.80 14.55
CA ARG A 393 -65.26 35.55 13.57
C ARG A 393 -66.74 35.47 13.92
N LEU A 394 -67.24 34.26 14.20
CA LEU A 394 -68.64 34.04 14.60
C LEU A 394 -68.98 34.76 15.91
N GLU A 395 -68.07 34.78 16.89
CA GLU A 395 -68.24 35.56 18.13
C GLU A 395 -68.38 37.07 17.85
N LYS A 396 -67.51 37.63 16.99
CA LYS A 396 -67.59 39.04 16.56
C LYS A 396 -68.88 39.35 15.81
N GLU A 397 -69.30 38.49 14.89
CA GLU A 397 -70.56 38.62 14.16
C GLU A 397 -71.75 38.54 15.11
N ASN A 398 -71.76 37.61 16.07
CA ASN A 398 -72.82 37.46 17.06
C ASN A 398 -72.90 38.68 17.99
N GLU A 399 -71.77 39.22 18.43
CA GLU A 399 -71.75 40.51 19.12
C GLU A 399 -72.30 41.65 18.25
N ALA A 400 -71.95 41.71 16.96
CA ALA A 400 -72.47 42.71 16.05
C ALA A 400 -73.99 42.58 15.87
N TYR A 401 -74.52 41.36 15.76
CA TYR A 401 -75.96 41.09 15.75
C TYR A 401 -76.63 41.51 17.05
N LYS A 402 -76.02 41.24 18.21
CA LYS A 402 -76.52 41.73 19.50
C LYS A 402 -76.56 43.27 19.55
N ARG A 403 -75.50 43.95 19.09
CA ARG A 403 -75.48 45.43 19.01
C ARG A 403 -76.55 45.96 18.05
N LYS A 404 -76.75 45.33 16.88
CA LYS A 404 -77.82 45.67 15.92
C LYS A 404 -79.20 45.47 16.55
N ASN A 405 -79.42 44.36 17.24
CA ASN A 405 -80.68 44.05 17.93
C ASN A 405 -80.98 45.08 19.03
N GLU A 406 -79.97 45.43 19.83
CA GLU A 406 -80.09 46.47 20.86
C GLU A 406 -80.43 47.84 20.25
N LYS A 407 -79.75 48.21 19.17
CA LYS A 407 -80.04 49.47 18.44
C LYS A 407 -81.45 49.47 17.84
N LEU A 408 -81.90 48.35 17.29
CA LEU A 408 -83.26 48.18 16.76
C LEU A 408 -84.29 48.31 17.90
N ASN A 409 -84.07 47.65 19.04
CA ASN A 409 -84.93 47.78 20.22
C ASN A 409 -85.00 49.24 20.72
N GLN A 410 -83.86 49.94 20.77
CA GLN A 410 -83.82 51.37 21.12
C GLN A 410 -84.59 52.24 20.13
N ASN A 411 -84.50 51.97 18.82
CA ASN A 411 -85.29 52.67 17.80
C ASN A 411 -86.78 52.39 17.95
N ILE A 412 -87.18 51.14 18.22
CA ILE A 412 -88.57 50.76 18.49
C ILE A 412 -89.11 51.53 19.70
N LEU A 413 -88.33 51.64 20.79
CA LEU A 413 -88.71 52.42 21.96
C LEU A 413 -88.90 53.90 21.62
N LYS A 414 -87.96 54.51 20.87
CA LYS A 414 -88.10 55.91 20.41
C LYS A 414 -89.34 56.14 19.55
N LEU A 415 -89.62 55.23 18.61
CA LEU A 415 -90.83 55.29 17.78
C LEU A 415 -92.10 55.11 18.62
N ALA A 416 -92.06 54.26 19.65
CA ALA A 416 -93.17 54.10 20.59
C ALA A 416 -93.41 55.36 21.43
N ASP A 417 -92.34 56.02 21.89
CA ASP A 417 -92.40 57.30 22.62
C ASP A 417 -92.92 58.42 21.72
N GLU A 418 -92.44 58.51 20.49
CA GLU A 418 -92.90 59.49 19.49
C GLU A 418 -94.38 59.27 19.14
N ARG A 419 -94.80 58.02 18.92
CA ARG A 419 -96.22 57.66 18.75
C ARG A 419 -97.05 58.09 19.95
N THR A 420 -96.57 57.86 21.17
CA THR A 420 -97.26 58.26 22.41
C THR A 420 -97.39 59.78 22.51
N ARG A 421 -96.33 60.51 22.14
CA ARG A 421 -96.34 61.98 22.08
C ARG A 421 -97.33 62.50 21.04
N LEU A 422 -97.33 61.94 19.83
CA LEU A 422 -98.28 62.32 18.76
C LEU A 422 -99.73 62.02 19.16
N LEU A 423 -100.00 60.88 19.81
CA LEU A 423 -101.33 60.58 20.35
C LEU A 423 -101.78 61.59 21.40
N LYS A 424 -100.87 62.07 22.27
CA LYS A 424 -101.14 63.12 23.24
C LYS A 424 -101.42 64.46 22.56
N GLU A 425 -100.59 64.86 21.60
CA GLU A 425 -100.77 66.10 20.82
C GLU A 425 -102.09 66.07 20.02
N LEU A 426 -102.43 64.94 19.39
CA LEU A 426 -103.74 64.72 18.75
C LEU A 426 -104.89 64.81 19.75
N GLY A 427 -104.74 64.27 20.96
CA GLY A 427 -105.71 64.40 22.03
C GLY A 427 -105.90 65.85 22.47
N ASP A 428 -104.83 66.63 22.59
CA ASP A 428 -104.89 68.04 22.96
C ASP A 428 -105.48 68.91 21.84
N LEU A 429 -105.16 68.61 20.57
CA LEU A 429 -105.81 69.22 19.42
C LEU A 429 -107.31 68.89 19.37
N ARG A 430 -107.71 67.63 19.60
CA ARG A 430 -109.12 67.24 19.69
C ARG A 430 -109.85 68.03 20.77
N LYS A 431 -109.27 68.18 21.97
CA LYS A 431 -109.86 69.01 23.04
C LYS A 431 -109.98 70.49 22.65
N LYS A 432 -109.00 71.04 21.93
CA LYS A 432 -109.08 72.42 21.40
C LYS A 432 -110.18 72.54 20.35
N THR A 433 -110.29 71.56 19.44
CA THR A 433 -111.38 71.48 18.45
C THR A 433 -112.73 71.38 19.14
N GLU A 434 -112.88 70.51 20.14
CA GLU A 434 -114.10 70.40 20.95
C GLU A 434 -114.43 71.72 21.67
N LYS A 435 -113.43 72.42 22.23
CA LYS A 435 -113.63 73.77 22.80
C LYS A 435 -114.08 74.78 21.77
N LEU A 436 -113.45 74.81 20.59
CA LEU A 436 -113.85 75.70 19.50
C LEU A 436 -115.27 75.38 19.02
N THR A 437 -115.61 74.11 18.83
CA THR A 437 -116.97 73.65 18.48
C THR A 437 -117.97 74.03 19.57
N SER A 438 -117.60 73.90 20.85
CA SER A 438 -118.43 74.33 21.98
C SER A 438 -118.65 75.85 21.98
N ILE A 439 -117.60 76.65 21.73
CA ILE A 439 -117.70 78.11 21.59
C ILE A 439 -118.56 78.48 20.37
N ILE A 440 -118.43 77.78 19.24
CA ILE A 440 -119.27 77.99 18.04
C ILE A 440 -120.74 77.68 18.35
N ASN A 441 -121.03 76.58 19.04
CA ASN A 441 -122.38 76.24 19.50
C ASN A 441 -122.92 77.25 20.51
N GLN A 442 -122.07 77.76 21.41
CA GLN A 442 -122.44 78.74 22.42
C GLN A 442 -122.68 80.14 21.81
N MET A 443 -121.90 80.53 20.78
CA MET A 443 -122.14 81.73 19.98
C MET A 443 -123.42 81.60 19.13
N GLN A 444 -123.75 80.42 18.60
CA GLN A 444 -125.01 80.18 17.89
C GLN A 444 -126.25 80.23 18.79
N GLN A 445 -126.12 79.91 20.09
CA GLN A 445 -127.24 79.97 21.06
C GLN A 445 -127.55 81.39 21.59
N GLN A 446 -126.71 82.41 21.35
CA GLN A 446 -126.91 83.78 21.86
C GLN A 446 -127.42 84.80 20.82
N GLY A 447 -128.06 84.35 19.75
CA GLY A 447 -129.08 85.13 19.05
C GLY A 447 -128.59 86.38 18.28
N ARG A 448 -128.00 86.16 17.11
CA ARG A 448 -128.26 86.95 15.88
C ARG A 448 -128.10 86.01 14.68
N GLY A 449 -129.21 85.73 14.00
CA GLY A 449 -129.24 84.83 12.86
C GLY A 449 -128.85 85.50 11.53
N ILE A 450 -129.30 84.82 10.46
CA ILE A 450 -129.48 85.27 9.05
C ILE A 450 -128.41 84.69 8.08
N PRO A 451 -128.78 84.26 6.85
CA PRO A 451 -129.17 82.87 6.57
C PRO A 451 -128.52 82.36 5.24
N GLN A 452 -129.11 81.31 4.65
CA GLN A 452 -128.83 80.69 3.36
C GLN A 452 -128.35 81.62 2.22
N GLY A 453 -127.30 81.17 1.52
CA GLY A 453 -127.14 81.40 0.09
C GLY A 453 -125.76 81.90 -0.36
N MET A 454 -125.01 80.99 -1.00
CA MET A 454 -124.07 81.25 -2.10
C MET A 454 -122.58 81.52 -1.79
N GLN A 455 -121.76 81.01 -2.73
CA GLN A 455 -120.31 81.12 -2.91
C GLN A 455 -119.43 80.40 -1.86
N GLY A 456 -118.62 79.40 -2.17
CA GLY A 456 -117.95 79.07 -3.44
C GLY A 456 -116.60 79.78 -3.52
N MET A 457 -115.56 79.00 -3.84
CA MET A 457 -114.17 79.36 -4.14
C MET A 457 -113.18 79.29 -2.96
N LEU A 458 -112.03 78.64 -3.22
CA LEU A 458 -110.81 78.46 -2.40
C LEU A 458 -110.86 77.23 -1.47
N ASP A 459 -109.92 76.29 -1.47
CA ASP A 459 -108.63 76.14 -2.16
C ASP A 459 -108.20 74.67 -1.91
N SER A 460 -107.88 73.90 -2.95
CA SER A 460 -106.52 73.45 -3.30
C SER A 460 -105.74 72.62 -2.25
N CYS A 461 -105.09 71.57 -2.76
CA CYS A 461 -104.04 70.74 -2.17
C CYS A 461 -104.44 69.66 -1.15
N ALA A 462 -104.64 68.44 -1.67
CA ALA A 462 -103.73 67.29 -1.48
C ALA A 462 -104.47 66.02 -1.96
N VAL A 463 -104.18 65.47 -3.15
CA VAL A 463 -103.01 64.61 -3.45
C VAL A 463 -103.06 63.39 -2.53
N GLU A 464 -103.68 62.29 -2.98
CA GLU A 464 -103.04 61.05 -3.49
C GLU A 464 -103.10 59.95 -2.40
N SER A 465 -103.34 58.65 -2.62
CA SER A 465 -103.38 57.80 -3.81
C SER A 465 -104.17 56.51 -3.48
N HIS A 466 -104.94 56.02 -4.44
CA HIS A 466 -105.04 54.58 -4.79
C HIS A 466 -104.02 54.36 -5.95
N PRO A 467 -103.55 53.14 -6.33
CA PRO A 467 -104.32 51.89 -6.47
C PRO A 467 -103.50 50.57 -6.24
N ASP A 468 -104.17 49.40 -6.14
CA ASP A 468 -104.21 48.24 -7.08
C ASP A 468 -102.93 47.38 -7.27
N ASP A 469 -103.06 46.11 -6.84
CA ASP A 469 -103.06 44.86 -7.64
C ASP A 469 -101.89 44.40 -8.55
N VAL A 470 -101.78 43.05 -8.60
CA VAL A 470 -101.21 42.14 -9.63
C VAL A 470 -99.74 41.66 -9.55
N GLU A 471 -99.62 40.33 -9.66
CA GLU A 471 -98.46 39.45 -9.92
C GLU A 471 -97.45 39.95 -10.98
N HIS A 472 -96.18 39.51 -10.92
CA HIS A 472 -95.58 38.50 -11.82
C HIS A 472 -94.06 38.31 -11.60
N HIS A 473 -93.54 37.27 -12.24
CA HIS A 473 -92.27 36.54 -12.24
C HIS A 473 -90.97 37.27 -12.70
N HIS A 474 -89.84 36.54 -12.56
CA HIS A 474 -88.46 36.70 -13.15
C HIS A 474 -87.40 37.33 -12.22
N ASP A 475 -86.28 36.69 -11.87
CA ASP A 475 -85.17 36.02 -12.61
C ASP A 475 -84.01 36.97 -12.98
N LEU A 476 -82.79 36.46 -12.74
CA LEU A 476 -81.43 36.93 -13.08
C LEU A 476 -80.81 38.16 -12.37
N GLY A 477 -79.59 37.92 -11.87
CA GLY A 477 -78.41 38.54 -12.48
C GLY A 477 -77.75 39.71 -11.76
N ASP A 478 -76.66 39.38 -11.05
CA ASP A 478 -75.32 40.00 -11.12
C ASP A 478 -75.11 41.50 -10.82
N VAL A 479 -73.83 41.85 -10.74
CA VAL A 479 -73.17 43.16 -10.70
C VAL A 479 -72.76 43.68 -9.32
N GLU A 480 -71.50 43.32 -8.99
CA GLU A 480 -70.38 44.20 -8.65
C GLU A 480 -70.67 45.48 -7.83
N ASP A 481 -69.98 45.60 -6.69
CA ASP A 481 -69.65 46.91 -6.11
C ASP A 481 -68.15 47.02 -5.84
N GLU A 482 -67.63 48.15 -6.31
CA GLU A 482 -66.26 48.56 -6.55
C GLU A 482 -65.85 49.59 -5.49
N GLY A 483 -64.58 49.53 -5.04
CA GLY A 483 -63.87 50.64 -4.39
C GLY A 483 -64.08 50.83 -2.87
N SER A 484 -63.10 51.27 -2.08
CA SER A 484 -61.78 51.82 -2.39
C SER A 484 -60.87 51.89 -1.14
N THR A 485 -59.58 51.61 -1.34
CA THR A 485 -58.39 52.46 -1.08
C THR A 485 -57.92 52.87 0.35
N TYR A 486 -56.61 53.16 0.40
CA TYR A 486 -55.62 53.46 1.45
C TYR A 486 -54.99 52.21 2.11
N GLY A 487 -53.69 51.89 2.02
CA GLY A 487 -52.49 52.59 1.52
C GLY A 487 -51.30 52.33 2.49
N GLU A 488 -50.10 52.13 1.93
CA GLU A 488 -48.74 51.90 2.52
C GLU A 488 -48.35 50.46 2.89
N GLU A 489 -47.41 49.80 2.18
CA GLU A 489 -45.95 50.04 1.92
C GLU A 489 -45.05 49.55 3.07
N ASP A 490 -44.32 48.44 2.85
CA ASP A 490 -42.85 48.37 2.95
C ASP A 490 -42.28 46.95 2.62
N TYR A 491 -41.08 47.00 2.03
CA TYR A 491 -40.15 46.06 1.37
C TYR A 491 -39.70 44.86 2.25
N ASP A 492 -39.11 43.73 1.84
CA ASP A 492 -38.05 43.35 0.85
C ASP A 492 -38.31 41.88 0.40
N GLU A 493 -38.23 41.44 -0.87
CA GLU A 493 -37.07 41.24 -1.77
C GLU A 493 -35.97 40.29 -1.24
N ASP A 494 -35.94 39.04 -1.74
CA ASP A 494 -34.74 38.27 -2.18
C ASP A 494 -34.91 36.72 -2.13
N ASP A 495 -35.29 36.16 -3.28
CA ASP A 495 -34.75 34.91 -3.84
C ASP A 495 -34.75 35.12 -5.36
N PRO A 496 -33.60 35.11 -6.05
CA PRO A 496 -33.10 33.86 -6.61
C PRO A 496 -31.58 33.80 -6.84
N LEU A 497 -30.95 32.63 -6.65
CA LEU A 497 -29.71 32.32 -7.38
C LEU A 497 -29.58 30.83 -7.69
N SER A 498 -30.04 30.48 -8.89
CA SER A 498 -29.40 29.49 -9.74
C SER A 498 -28.10 30.07 -10.27
N ASP A 499 -26.98 29.37 -10.09
CA ASP A 499 -25.81 29.58 -10.94
C ASP A 499 -25.23 28.22 -11.36
N ASP A 500 -25.29 28.02 -12.67
CA ASP A 500 -24.67 26.99 -13.47
C ASP A 500 -23.37 27.58 -14.00
N VAL A 501 -22.20 27.08 -13.59
CA VAL A 501 -20.97 27.19 -14.40
C VAL A 501 -20.04 26.03 -14.07
N GLY A 502 -19.88 25.12 -15.04
CA GLY A 502 -18.75 24.21 -15.09
C GLY A 502 -17.50 24.91 -15.59
N ASP A 503 -16.33 24.46 -15.13
CA ASP A 503 -15.07 24.70 -15.82
C ASP A 503 -14.25 23.41 -15.90
N TYR A 504 -13.66 23.25 -17.08
CA TYR A 504 -12.84 22.16 -17.56
C TYR A 504 -11.38 22.34 -17.13
N ASP A 505 -10.64 21.24 -16.99
CA ASP A 505 -9.25 21.05 -17.49
C ASP A 505 -8.91 19.58 -17.20
N ASP A 506 -8.85 18.69 -18.18
CA ASP A 506 -7.91 18.56 -19.31
C ASP A 506 -6.57 17.92 -18.89
N ASP A 507 -6.28 16.81 -19.58
CA ASP A 507 -5.03 16.04 -19.75
C ASP A 507 -5.39 14.56 -19.97
N THR A 508 -5.76 14.12 -21.18
CA THR A 508 -4.95 13.95 -22.42
C THR A 508 -4.38 12.52 -22.54
N GLU A 509 -4.88 11.85 -23.60
CA GLU A 509 -4.29 10.74 -24.40
C GLU A 509 -4.16 9.34 -23.73
N GLU A 510 -4.44 8.21 -24.40
CA GLU A 510 -4.12 7.86 -25.78
C GLU A 510 -5.03 6.71 -26.31
N GLU A 511 -5.22 6.76 -27.62
CA GLU A 511 -6.01 5.99 -28.58
C GLU A 511 -5.50 4.55 -28.81
N VAL A 512 -6.37 3.53 -29.04
CA VAL A 512 -6.18 2.53 -30.13
C VAL A 512 -7.53 1.94 -30.57
N LEU A 513 -7.74 2.09 -31.88
CA LEU A 513 -8.82 1.65 -32.76
C LEU A 513 -9.06 0.13 -32.83
N GLN A 514 -10.34 -0.26 -32.94
CA GLN A 514 -10.76 -1.45 -33.71
C GLN A 514 -10.60 -1.19 -35.22
N PRO A 515 -10.52 -2.24 -36.06
CA PRO A 515 -11.70 -2.44 -36.93
C PRO A 515 -12.04 -3.91 -37.33
N TYR A 516 -13.36 -4.17 -37.33
CA TYR A 516 -14.19 -4.80 -38.38
C TYR A 516 -14.14 -6.30 -38.78
N GLN A 517 -15.33 -6.92 -38.62
CA GLN A 517 -16.13 -7.79 -39.52
C GLN A 517 -15.57 -9.13 -40.08
N HIS A 518 -16.27 -10.26 -39.85
CA HIS A 518 -17.42 -10.75 -40.66
C HIS A 518 -17.93 -12.16 -40.22
N ALA A 519 -19.25 -12.37 -40.39
CA ALA A 519 -19.97 -13.61 -40.74
C ALA A 519 -20.45 -14.65 -39.67
N LEU A 520 -21.79 -14.75 -39.60
CA LEU A 520 -22.71 -15.78 -39.07
C LEU A 520 -22.58 -17.14 -39.84
N PRO A 521 -23.21 -18.30 -39.44
CA PRO A 521 -24.59 -18.40 -38.91
C PRO A 521 -25.01 -19.52 -37.90
N GLN A 522 -26.10 -19.22 -37.17
CA GLN A 522 -27.27 -20.05 -36.74
C GLN A 522 -27.05 -21.26 -35.80
N ILE A 523 -27.91 -21.52 -34.80
CA ILE A 523 -29.26 -22.13 -34.90
C ILE A 523 -30.12 -21.84 -33.64
N ALA A 524 -31.39 -21.43 -33.90
CA ALA A 524 -32.72 -21.67 -33.26
C ALA A 524 -32.88 -21.93 -31.74
N ALA A 525 -34.04 -21.72 -31.08
CA ALA A 525 -35.25 -20.91 -31.21
C ALA A 525 -36.17 -21.35 -30.02
N ASN A 526 -36.93 -20.41 -29.48
CA ASN A 526 -38.26 -20.53 -28.85
C ASN A 526 -38.51 -21.47 -27.64
N THR A 527 -39.00 -20.84 -26.57
CA THR A 527 -39.90 -21.40 -25.55
C THR A 527 -41.29 -21.71 -26.13
N PRO A 528 -42.08 -22.58 -25.47
CA PRO A 528 -43.27 -22.05 -24.82
C PRO A 528 -43.63 -22.69 -23.47
N THR A 529 -44.39 -21.93 -22.68
CA THR A 529 -45.05 -22.22 -21.40
C THR A 529 -46.31 -23.08 -21.54
N THR A 530 -46.62 -23.95 -20.56
CA THR A 530 -47.99 -24.31 -20.05
C THR A 530 -47.85 -25.29 -18.86
N PHE A 531 -48.31 -24.98 -17.64
CA PHE A 531 -49.67 -25.10 -17.04
C PHE A 531 -50.02 -26.53 -16.51
N GLY A 532 -50.20 -26.68 -15.18
CA GLY A 532 -50.78 -27.88 -14.53
C GLY A 532 -50.46 -28.04 -13.01
N PRO A 533 -51.38 -28.58 -12.17
CA PRO A 533 -51.50 -28.23 -10.74
C PRO A 533 -50.68 -29.07 -9.72
N GLU A 534 -50.58 -28.53 -8.49
CA GLU A 534 -49.91 -29.08 -7.31
C GLU A 534 -50.25 -30.54 -6.96
N ARG A 535 -49.24 -31.26 -6.42
CA ARG A 535 -49.37 -32.59 -5.83
C ARG A 535 -49.39 -32.48 -4.29
N PRO A 536 -50.29 -33.19 -3.58
CA PRO A 536 -50.49 -33.07 -2.14
C PRO A 536 -49.42 -33.83 -1.30
N PRO A 537 -49.22 -33.46 -0.01
CA PRO A 537 -48.52 -34.29 0.99
C PRO A 537 -49.53 -35.22 1.70
N PRO A 538 -49.17 -35.98 2.76
CA PRO A 538 -48.00 -36.82 3.06
C PRO A 538 -48.44 -38.28 3.40
N ALA A 539 -47.52 -39.19 3.76
CA ALA A 539 -47.75 -40.17 4.84
C ALA A 539 -46.45 -40.89 5.26
N THR A 540 -46.32 -41.02 6.56
CA THR A 540 -45.25 -41.60 7.37
C THR A 540 -45.35 -43.13 7.48
N ASN A 541 -44.22 -43.75 7.88
CA ASN A 541 -44.01 -45.05 8.54
C ASN A 541 -42.90 -45.80 7.79
N GLY A 542 -41.87 -46.38 8.39
CA GLY A 542 -41.61 -46.72 9.77
C GLY A 542 -40.58 -47.85 9.73
N HIS A 543 -39.57 -47.76 10.59
CA HIS A 543 -38.62 -48.79 11.02
C HIS A 543 -38.05 -49.85 10.06
N ARG A 544 -36.70 -49.88 10.10
CA ARG A 544 -35.79 -51.02 10.03
C ARG A 544 -35.07 -51.27 8.70
#